data_AF-A0A1G5XIW1-F1
#
_entry.id   AF-A0A1G5XIW1-F1
#
_cell.length_a   1.000
_cell.length_b   1.000
_cell.length_c   1.000
_cell.angle_alpha   90.00
_cell.angle_beta   90.00
_cell.angle_gamma   90.00
#
_symmetry.space_group_name_H-M   'P 1'
#
loop_
_entity.id
_entity.type
_entity.pdbx_description
1 polymer ?
#
loop_
_entity_poly.entity_id
_entity_poly.type
_entity_poly.pdbx_seq_one_letter_code
_entity_poly.pdbx_strand_id
1 'polypeptide(L)'
;MNRLKNETQVIYDANVIIYSLFPEKYNIPVFTASAKKLNNFLFNQDSTIIVPHFIISEIERKGYYNVIDDYFKDLRPSSRFQLMIKLRHNFGDLRKHENFSQEYYEPSDELLDSIENAFIDFNNLDNIDEYYMRKHTDVLNPSIEDKKLILFSKDKKCPIISNDLDLTFFREELINLNLVHEIIDFKSINFNA
;
A
#
# COMPACT_ATOMS: atom_id res chain seq x y z
N MET A 1 14.82 -5.14 16.39
CA MET A 1 15.32 -3.84 15.88
C MET A 1 14.46 -3.49 14.67
N ASN A 2 13.78 -2.33 14.66
CA ASN A 2 12.81 -1.98 13.61
C ASN A 2 13.54 -1.83 12.26
N ARG A 3 13.16 -2.64 11.26
CA ARG A 3 13.80 -2.75 9.92
C ARG A 3 13.86 -1.42 9.18
N LEU A 4 12.93 -0.51 9.50
CA LEU A 4 12.83 0.81 8.90
C LEU A 4 13.83 1.84 9.46
N LYS A 5 14.60 1.52 10.52
CA LYS A 5 15.46 2.50 11.21
C LYS A 5 16.52 3.15 10.32
N ASN A 6 16.87 2.52 9.20
CA ASN A 6 17.90 3.01 8.27
C ASN A 6 17.32 3.49 6.94
N GLU A 7 16.00 3.43 6.76
CA GLU A 7 15.36 3.79 5.49
C GLU A 7 15.13 5.30 5.44
N THR A 8 15.85 5.98 4.54
CA THR A 8 15.67 7.41 4.31
C THR A 8 14.44 7.71 3.45
N GLN A 9 13.96 6.70 2.70
CA GLN A 9 12.80 6.82 1.83
C GLN A 9 11.99 5.52 1.86
N VAL A 10 10.67 5.63 1.79
CA VAL A 10 9.76 4.47 1.66
C VAL A 10 8.65 4.79 0.67
N ILE A 11 8.17 3.81 -0.08
CA ILE A 11 7.01 3.94 -0.95
C ILE A 11 5.79 3.43 -0.21
N TYR A 12 4.71 4.21 -0.20
CA TYR A 12 3.44 3.74 0.34
C TYR A 12 2.51 3.24 -0.75
N ASP A 13 1.96 2.05 -0.51
CA ASP A 13 0.75 1.58 -1.18
C ASP A 13 -0.50 2.34 -0.70
N ALA A 14 -1.57 2.33 -1.51
CA ALA A 14 -2.83 3.00 -1.25
C ALA A 14 -3.44 2.59 0.09
N ASN A 15 -3.42 1.30 0.43
CA ASN A 15 -4.02 0.77 1.65
C ASN A 15 -3.38 1.36 2.93
N VAL A 16 -2.05 1.48 2.98
CA VAL A 16 -1.31 2.03 4.12
C VAL A 16 -1.65 3.51 4.32
N ILE A 17 -1.70 4.26 3.22
CA ILE A 17 -2.13 5.66 3.23
C ILE A 17 -3.52 5.73 3.82
N ILE A 18 -4.49 5.03 3.21
CA ILE A 18 -5.89 5.08 3.60
C ILE A 18 -6.07 4.75 5.10
N TYR A 19 -5.43 3.70 5.61
CA TYR A 19 -5.50 3.33 7.03
C TYR A 19 -4.98 4.43 7.96
N SER A 20 -3.95 5.18 7.56
CA SER A 20 -3.41 6.28 8.36
C SER A 20 -4.37 7.47 8.49
N LEU A 21 -5.30 7.61 7.55
CA LEU A 21 -6.24 8.74 7.50
C LEU A 21 -7.43 8.59 8.44
N PHE A 22 -7.73 7.38 8.92
CA PHE A 22 -8.90 7.16 9.76
C PHE A 22 -8.72 7.77 11.16
N PRO A 23 -9.73 8.46 11.71
CA PRO A 23 -9.72 8.86 13.11
C PRO A 23 -9.72 7.64 14.03
N GLU A 24 -9.00 7.69 15.16
CA GLU A 24 -8.80 6.52 16.05
C GLU A 24 -10.09 5.92 16.61
N LYS A 25 -11.13 6.75 16.73
CA LYS A 25 -12.47 6.30 17.16
C LYS A 25 -13.15 5.34 16.17
N TYR A 26 -12.71 5.33 14.92
CA TYR A 26 -13.19 4.39 13.92
C TYR A 26 -12.28 3.17 13.99
N ASN A 27 -12.79 2.14 14.66
CA ASN A 27 -12.07 0.90 14.90
C ASN A 27 -12.06 0.07 13.60
N ILE A 28 -11.39 0.56 12.53
CA ILE A 28 -10.99 -0.33 11.43
C ILE A 28 -10.07 -1.34 12.09
N PRO A 29 -10.50 -2.60 12.22
CA PRO A 29 -9.85 -3.52 13.13
C PRO A 29 -8.38 -3.64 12.73
N VAL A 30 -7.50 -3.21 13.63
CA VAL A 30 -6.06 -3.50 13.68
C VAL A 30 -5.08 -2.53 12.96
N PHE A 31 -5.46 -1.78 11.91
CA PHE A 31 -4.44 -1.07 11.11
C PHE A 31 -4.27 0.43 11.35
N THR A 32 -5.31 1.15 11.77
CA THR A 32 -5.25 2.62 11.87
C THR A 32 -4.23 3.12 12.90
N ALA A 33 -4.19 2.52 14.10
CA ALA A 33 -3.22 2.91 15.13
C ALA A 33 -1.78 2.60 14.69
N SER A 34 -1.56 1.45 14.05
CA SER A 34 -0.25 1.06 13.51
C SER A 34 0.20 1.98 12.38
N ALA A 35 -0.71 2.42 11.50
CA ALA A 35 -0.39 3.28 10.36
C ALA A 35 -0.03 4.69 10.82
N LYS A 36 -0.70 5.21 11.84
CA LYS A 36 -0.33 6.49 12.47
C LYS A 36 1.01 6.41 13.20
N LYS A 37 1.26 5.32 13.93
CA LYS A 37 2.57 5.06 14.55
C LYS A 37 3.67 4.99 13.50
N LEU A 38 3.39 4.37 12.34
CA LEU A 38 4.32 4.31 11.22
C LEU A 38 4.66 5.70 10.69
N ASN A 39 3.65 6.53 10.39
CA ASN A 39 3.89 7.90 9.91
C ASN A 39 4.72 8.70 10.93
N ASN A 40 4.35 8.67 12.21
CA ASN A 40 5.10 9.35 13.25
C ASN A 40 6.54 8.84 13.37
N PHE A 41 6.74 7.52 13.28
CA PHE A 41 8.07 6.92 13.31
C PHE A 41 8.93 7.41 12.15
N LEU A 42 8.42 7.35 10.92
CA LEU A 42 9.15 7.78 9.72
C LEU A 42 9.44 9.29 9.74
N PHE A 43 8.45 10.12 10.10
CA PHE A 43 8.64 11.56 10.16
C PHE A 43 9.64 11.98 11.24
N ASN A 44 9.66 11.31 12.40
CA ASN A 44 10.66 11.56 13.44
C ASN A 44 12.08 11.11 13.05
N GLN A 45 12.22 10.30 12.00
CA GLN A 45 13.50 9.84 11.47
C GLN A 45 13.93 10.62 10.21
N ASP A 46 13.20 11.68 9.86
CA ASP A 46 13.39 12.43 8.61
C ASP A 46 13.28 11.55 7.34
N SER A 47 12.60 10.40 7.44
CA SER A 47 12.32 9.52 6.31
C SER A 47 11.24 10.15 5.43
N THR A 48 11.47 10.15 4.11
CA THR A 48 10.47 10.63 3.14
C THR A 48 9.53 9.50 2.72
N ILE A 49 8.23 9.72 2.84
CA ILE A 49 7.21 8.88 2.22
C ILE A 49 7.02 9.34 0.77
N ILE A 50 7.29 8.46 -0.18
CA ILE A 50 7.12 8.72 -1.62
C ILE A 50 5.84 8.03 -2.08
N VAL A 51 4.98 8.78 -2.77
CA VAL A 51 3.72 8.25 -3.33
C VAL A 51 3.59 8.65 -4.78
N PRO A 52 3.50 7.69 -5.72
CA PRO A 52 3.32 8.03 -7.11
C PRO A 52 1.89 8.49 -7.41
N HIS A 53 1.73 9.38 -8.40
CA HIS A 53 0.45 10.02 -8.73
C HIS A 53 -0.68 9.03 -9.04
N PHE A 54 -0.37 7.85 -9.58
CA PHE A 54 -1.40 6.84 -9.86
C PHE A 54 -2.03 6.28 -8.58
N ILE A 55 -1.27 6.15 -7.48
CA ILE A 55 -1.78 5.76 -6.16
C ILE A 55 -2.65 6.86 -5.56
N ILE A 56 -2.23 8.12 -5.70
CA ILE A 56 -3.05 9.27 -5.26
C ILE A 56 -4.40 9.26 -5.98
N SER A 57 -4.36 9.03 -7.30
CA SER A 57 -5.56 8.96 -8.15
C SER A 57 -6.46 7.80 -7.76
N GLU A 58 -5.90 6.63 -7.44
CA GLU A 58 -6.64 5.48 -6.92
C GLU A 58 -7.37 5.80 -5.62
N ILE A 59 -6.68 6.41 -4.65
CA ILE A 59 -7.24 6.80 -3.35
C ILE A 59 -8.41 7.77 -3.55
N GLU A 60 -8.22 8.80 -4.36
CA GLU A 60 -9.22 9.85 -4.59
C GLU A 60 -10.45 9.34 -5.36
N ARG A 61 -10.25 8.42 -6.30
CA ARG A 61 -11.31 7.86 -7.15
C ARG A 61 -12.15 6.78 -6.45
N LYS A 62 -11.49 5.77 -5.87
CA LYS A 62 -12.18 4.57 -5.33
C LYS A 62 -11.74 4.19 -3.91
N GLY A 63 -10.52 4.53 -3.50
CA GLY A 63 -9.95 4.03 -2.23
C GLY A 63 -10.80 4.36 -0.99
N TYR A 64 -11.26 5.61 -0.86
CA TYR A 64 -12.12 5.99 0.27
C TYR A 64 -13.46 5.25 0.29
N TYR A 65 -14.06 5.06 -0.89
CA TYR A 65 -15.38 4.46 -1.04
C TYR A 65 -15.34 3.00 -0.64
N ASN A 66 -14.37 2.25 -1.19
CA ASN A 66 -14.21 0.82 -0.93
C ASN A 66 -14.04 0.55 0.57
N VAL A 67 -13.12 1.24 1.24
CA VAL A 67 -12.88 1.04 2.67
C VAL A 67 -14.11 1.44 3.52
N ILE A 68 -14.84 2.47 3.12
CA ILE A 68 -16.06 2.86 3.83
C ILE A 68 -17.18 1.84 3.65
N ASP A 69 -17.35 1.28 2.45
CA ASP A 69 -18.36 0.26 2.20
C ASP A 69 -18.00 -1.08 2.87
N ASP A 70 -16.72 -1.46 2.89
CA ASP A 70 -16.26 -2.71 3.51
C ASP A 70 -16.40 -2.69 5.04
N TYR A 71 -15.96 -1.60 5.69
CA TYR A 71 -15.86 -1.53 7.16
C TYR A 71 -16.99 -0.76 7.84
N PHE A 72 -17.76 0.03 7.09
CA PHE A 72 -18.77 0.93 7.65
C PHE A 72 -20.14 0.85 6.96
N LYS A 73 -20.46 -0.30 6.33
CA LYS A 73 -21.77 -0.56 5.71
C LYS A 73 -22.97 -0.27 6.62
N ASP A 74 -22.82 -0.50 7.93
CA ASP A 74 -23.88 -0.33 8.93
C ASP A 74 -24.07 1.14 9.36
N LEU A 75 -23.17 2.04 8.96
CA LEU A 75 -23.34 3.46 9.20
C LEU A 75 -24.43 4.03 8.28
N ARG A 76 -25.23 4.95 8.85
CA ARG A 76 -26.18 5.75 8.08
C ARG A 76 -25.48 6.43 6.89
N PRO A 77 -26.12 6.56 5.72
CA PRO A 77 -25.51 7.18 4.54
C PRO A 77 -24.89 8.56 4.81
N SER A 78 -25.55 9.40 5.61
CA SER A 78 -25.03 10.72 6.00
C SER A 78 -23.72 10.63 6.79
N SER A 79 -23.61 9.67 7.70
CA SER A 79 -22.38 9.43 8.48
C SER A 79 -21.23 8.92 7.60
N ARG A 80 -21.52 8.05 6.62
CA ARG A 80 -20.54 7.59 5.63
C ARG A 80 -20.02 8.76 4.79
N PHE A 81 -20.92 9.61 4.29
CA PHE A 81 -20.55 10.81 3.53
C PHE A 81 -19.68 11.78 4.35
N GLN A 82 -20.05 12.04 5.61
CA GLN A 82 -19.24 12.87 6.50
C GLN A 82 -17.85 12.27 6.77
N LEU A 83 -17.76 10.95 6.89
CA LEU A 83 -16.48 10.25 7.05
C LEU A 83 -15.61 10.43 5.79
N MET A 84 -16.16 10.27 4.60
CA MET A 84 -15.43 10.52 3.34
C MET A 84 -14.84 11.93 3.28
N ILE A 85 -15.62 12.95 3.62
CA ILE A 85 -15.14 14.34 3.65
C ILE A 85 -13.95 14.47 4.61
N LYS A 86 -14.03 13.86 5.79
CA LYS A 86 -12.94 13.87 6.78
C LYS A 86 -11.69 13.15 6.26
N LEU A 87 -11.84 12.00 5.61
CA LEU A 87 -10.69 11.28 5.04
C LEU A 87 -10.01 12.10 3.95
N ARG A 88 -10.78 12.75 3.06
CA ARG A 88 -10.24 13.66 2.05
C ARG A 88 -9.47 14.83 2.67
N HIS A 89 -10.00 15.43 3.73
CA HIS A 89 -9.32 16.50 4.45
C HIS A 89 -7.99 16.01 5.06
N ASN A 90 -8.03 14.89 5.79
CA ASN A 90 -6.84 14.29 6.40
C ASN A 90 -5.78 13.92 5.35
N PHE A 91 -6.19 13.46 4.16
CA PHE A 91 -5.25 13.19 3.08
C PHE A 91 -4.63 14.48 2.53
N GLY A 92 -5.43 15.53 2.37
CA GLY A 92 -4.96 16.86 2.01
C GLY A 92 -3.93 17.41 3.02
N ASP A 93 -4.09 17.10 4.30
CA ASP A 93 -3.13 17.49 5.34
C ASP A 93 -1.85 16.63 5.29
N LEU A 94 -1.98 15.31 5.13
CA LEU A 94 -0.83 14.41 4.96
C LEU A 94 0.03 14.81 3.74
N ARG A 95 -0.62 15.16 2.62
CA ARG A 95 0.04 15.59 1.38
C ARG A 95 0.84 16.90 1.49
N LYS A 96 0.57 17.71 2.52
CA LYS A 96 1.29 18.97 2.80
C LYS A 96 2.45 18.77 3.76
N HIS A 97 2.60 17.58 4.36
CA HIS A 97 3.72 17.29 5.24
C HIS A 97 5.03 17.33 4.46
N GLU A 98 6.08 17.94 5.02
CA GLU A 98 7.36 18.13 4.31
C GLU A 98 8.03 16.83 3.90
N ASN A 99 7.88 15.79 4.73
CA ASN A 99 8.37 14.43 4.48
C ASN A 99 7.40 13.58 3.64
N PHE A 100 6.44 14.19 2.93
CA PHE A 100 5.55 13.50 1.99
C PHE A 100 5.80 14.01 0.56
N SER A 101 6.37 13.15 -0.28
CA SER A 101 6.70 13.45 -1.68
C SER A 101 5.72 12.79 -2.63
N GLN A 102 5.29 13.55 -3.65
CA GLN A 102 4.43 13.08 -4.71
C GLN A 102 5.22 13.07 -6.01
N GLU A 103 5.19 11.95 -6.73
CA GLU A 103 5.98 11.79 -7.94
C GLU A 103 5.15 11.28 -9.11
N TYR A 104 5.47 11.76 -10.31
CA TYR A 104 4.91 11.16 -11.52
C TYR A 104 5.72 9.93 -11.91
N TYR A 105 5.02 8.84 -12.22
CA TYR A 105 5.62 7.63 -12.73
C TYR A 105 4.66 6.95 -13.71
N GLU A 106 5.17 6.63 -14.89
CA GLU A 106 4.44 5.90 -15.92
C GLU A 106 5.45 4.98 -16.63
N PRO A 107 5.44 3.67 -16.33
CA PRO A 107 6.31 2.71 -17.01
C PRO A 107 5.81 2.43 -18.43
N SER A 108 6.67 1.86 -19.27
CA SER A 108 6.26 1.38 -20.60
C SER A 108 5.41 0.10 -20.49
N ASP A 109 4.58 -0.13 -21.51
CA ASP A 109 3.78 -1.36 -21.62
C ASP A 109 4.65 -2.62 -21.59
N GLU A 110 5.83 -2.59 -22.23
CA GLU A 110 6.79 -3.71 -22.20
C GLU A 110 7.24 -4.08 -20.77
N LEU A 111 7.45 -3.07 -19.91
CA LEU A 111 7.80 -3.32 -18.51
C LEU A 111 6.61 -3.88 -17.73
N LEU A 112 5.41 -3.39 -17.99
CA LEU A 112 4.18 -3.92 -17.38
C LEU A 112 3.92 -5.37 -17.78
N ASP A 113 4.12 -5.70 -19.06
CA ASP A 113 4.02 -7.06 -19.58
C ASP A 113 5.05 -7.99 -18.94
N SER A 114 6.25 -7.48 -18.62
CA SER A 114 7.25 -8.29 -17.91
C SER A 114 6.80 -8.68 -16.50
N ILE A 115 6.09 -7.79 -15.80
CA ILE A 115 5.49 -8.11 -14.50
C ILE A 115 4.32 -9.08 -14.68
N GLU A 116 3.46 -8.84 -15.67
CA GLU A 116 2.34 -9.74 -15.98
C GLU A 116 2.79 -11.18 -16.21
N ASN A 117 3.83 -11.36 -17.03
CA ASN A 117 4.38 -12.69 -17.31
C ASN A 117 4.92 -13.37 -16.05
N ALA A 118 5.54 -12.63 -15.12
CA ALA A 118 5.98 -13.18 -13.85
C ALA A 118 4.79 -13.70 -13.00
N PHE A 119 3.69 -12.95 -12.94
CA PHE A 119 2.48 -13.39 -12.24
C PHE A 119 1.78 -14.57 -12.92
N ILE A 120 1.87 -14.69 -14.25
CA ILE A 120 1.44 -15.89 -14.97
C ILE A 120 2.26 -17.10 -14.52
N ASP A 121 3.58 -16.96 -14.38
CA ASP A 121 4.44 -18.04 -13.90
C ASP A 121 4.14 -18.41 -12.44
N PHE A 122 3.84 -17.43 -11.60
CA PHE A 122 3.48 -17.63 -10.18
C PHE A 122 2.23 -18.48 -9.97
N ASN A 123 1.32 -18.56 -10.95
CA ASN A 123 0.18 -19.48 -10.89
C ASN A 123 0.58 -20.96 -10.79
N ASN A 124 1.82 -21.30 -11.11
CA ASN A 124 2.32 -22.67 -11.06
C ASN A 124 3.11 -22.98 -9.78
N LEU A 125 3.15 -22.07 -8.81
CA LEU A 125 3.85 -22.30 -7.55
C LEU A 125 3.07 -23.26 -6.66
N ASP A 126 3.79 -24.10 -5.91
CA ASP A 126 3.21 -25.11 -5.01
C ASP A 126 2.30 -24.51 -3.92
N ASN A 127 2.48 -23.23 -3.58
CA ASN A 127 1.73 -22.52 -2.55
C ASN A 127 0.58 -21.64 -3.11
N ILE A 128 0.27 -21.71 -4.41
CA ILE A 128 -0.75 -20.84 -5.03
C ILE A 128 -2.15 -21.01 -4.40
N ASP A 129 -2.49 -22.22 -3.97
CA ASP A 129 -3.77 -22.50 -3.29
C ASP A 129 -3.90 -21.71 -1.98
N GLU A 130 -2.80 -21.49 -1.26
CA GLU A 130 -2.80 -20.66 -0.04
C GLU A 130 -3.14 -19.19 -0.38
N TYR A 131 -2.60 -18.67 -1.48
CA TYR A 131 -2.92 -17.33 -1.95
C TYR A 131 -4.41 -17.22 -2.27
N TYR A 132 -4.98 -18.15 -3.03
CA TYR A 132 -6.40 -18.17 -3.37
C TYR A 132 -7.31 -18.22 -2.14
N MET A 133 -6.97 -19.07 -1.18
CA MET A 133 -7.69 -19.15 0.09
C MET A 133 -7.65 -17.82 0.88
N ARG A 134 -6.50 -17.14 0.90
CA ARG A 134 -6.30 -15.89 1.67
C ARG A 134 -6.90 -14.66 0.98
N LYS A 135 -6.83 -14.59 -0.34
CA LYS A 135 -7.36 -13.47 -1.15
C LYS A 135 -8.86 -13.66 -1.47
N HIS A 136 -9.42 -14.84 -1.25
CA HIS A 136 -10.80 -15.19 -1.60
C HIS A 136 -11.09 -15.01 -3.10
N THR A 137 -10.19 -15.52 -3.94
CA THR A 137 -10.25 -15.47 -5.41
C THR A 137 -9.74 -16.78 -5.97
N ASP A 138 -10.14 -17.11 -7.20
CA ASP A 138 -9.63 -18.25 -7.96
C ASP A 138 -8.65 -17.80 -9.07
N VAL A 139 -8.30 -16.51 -9.08
CA VAL A 139 -7.47 -15.89 -10.12
C VAL A 139 -6.41 -14.99 -9.49
N LEU A 140 -5.16 -15.21 -9.89
CA LEU A 140 -4.05 -14.31 -9.61
C LEU A 140 -4.03 -13.22 -10.67
N ASN A 141 -4.44 -12.01 -10.29
CA ASN A 141 -4.48 -10.87 -11.20
C ASN A 141 -4.21 -9.58 -10.41
N PRO A 142 -2.93 -9.22 -10.19
CA PRO A 142 -2.59 -7.96 -9.53
C PRO A 142 -3.12 -6.78 -10.33
N SER A 143 -3.46 -5.69 -9.64
CA SER A 143 -3.95 -4.49 -10.32
C SER A 143 -2.86 -3.85 -11.18
N ILE A 144 -3.26 -2.96 -12.09
CA ILE A 144 -2.29 -2.16 -12.86
C ILE A 144 -1.47 -1.26 -11.93
N GLU A 145 -2.10 -0.76 -10.86
CA GLU A 145 -1.44 0.04 -9.83
C GLU A 145 -0.36 -0.77 -9.09
N ASP A 146 -0.61 -2.04 -8.75
CA ASP A 146 0.37 -2.93 -8.11
C ASP A 146 1.59 -3.19 -9.00
N LYS A 147 1.35 -3.47 -10.29
CA LYS A 147 2.43 -3.67 -11.29
C LYS A 147 3.28 -2.42 -11.42
N LYS A 148 2.65 -1.24 -11.46
CA LYS A 148 3.36 0.05 -11.48
C LYS A 148 4.15 0.29 -10.20
N LEU A 149 3.62 -0.08 -9.04
CA LEU A 149 4.33 0.04 -7.76
C LEU A 149 5.59 -0.82 -7.71
N ILE A 150 5.52 -2.07 -8.17
CA ILE A 150 6.65 -3.00 -8.24
C ILE A 150 7.81 -2.36 -9.04
N LEU A 151 7.51 -1.87 -10.24
CA LEU A 151 8.49 -1.22 -11.10
C LEU A 151 9.02 0.09 -10.50
N PHE A 152 8.13 0.91 -9.93
CA PHE A 152 8.51 2.16 -9.29
C PHE A 152 9.51 1.95 -8.14
N SER A 153 9.27 0.92 -7.32
CA SER A 153 10.18 0.52 -6.23
C SER A 153 11.55 0.09 -6.74
N LYS A 154 11.58 -0.70 -7.82
CA LYS A 154 12.84 -1.11 -8.46
C LYS A 154 13.63 0.08 -8.97
N ASP A 155 13.00 1.00 -9.68
CA ASP A 155 13.65 2.19 -10.25
C ASP A 155 14.16 3.13 -9.15
N LYS A 156 13.38 3.29 -8.07
CA LYS A 156 13.75 4.14 -6.92
C LYS A 156 14.71 3.49 -5.95
N LYS A 157 14.91 2.17 -6.03
CA LYS A 157 15.65 1.39 -5.03
C LYS A 157 15.13 1.67 -3.62
N CYS A 158 13.81 1.61 -3.48
CA CYS A 158 13.09 2.06 -2.30
C CYS A 158 12.04 1.01 -1.91
N PRO A 159 11.92 0.63 -0.62
CA PRO A 159 11.00 -0.41 -0.20
C PRO A 159 9.54 0.06 -0.32
N ILE A 160 8.66 -0.83 -0.76
CA ILE A 160 7.21 -0.64 -0.69
C ILE A 160 6.72 -1.08 0.69
N ILE A 161 5.92 -0.27 1.36
CA ILE A 161 5.14 -0.70 2.53
C ILE A 161 3.72 -0.98 2.06
N SER A 162 3.27 -2.23 2.22
CA SER A 162 1.95 -2.69 1.78
C SER A 162 1.41 -3.79 2.70
N ASN A 163 0.09 -3.98 2.68
CA ASN A 163 -0.59 -5.15 3.23
C ASN A 163 -1.40 -5.88 2.14
N ASP A 164 -1.22 -5.52 0.86
CA ASP A 164 -1.87 -6.22 -0.23
C ASP A 164 -1.21 -7.60 -0.40
N LEU A 165 -2.03 -8.64 -0.48
CA LEU A 165 -1.56 -9.99 -0.70
C LEU A 165 -0.85 -10.15 -2.04
N ASP A 166 -1.23 -9.38 -3.07
CA ASP A 166 -0.63 -9.50 -4.41
C ASP A 166 0.85 -9.12 -4.38
N LEU A 167 1.21 -8.23 -3.44
CA LEU A 167 2.59 -7.79 -3.20
C LEU A 167 3.26 -8.61 -2.08
N THR A 168 2.56 -8.81 -0.96
CA THR A 168 3.16 -9.41 0.25
C THR A 168 3.28 -10.93 0.18
N PHE A 169 2.39 -11.62 -0.55
CA PHE A 169 2.46 -13.09 -0.69
C PHE A 169 3.63 -13.50 -1.59
N PHE A 170 3.78 -12.87 -2.76
CA PHE A 170 4.82 -13.15 -3.75
C PHE A 170 6.10 -12.34 -3.55
N ARG A 171 6.31 -11.80 -2.35
CA ARG A 171 7.43 -10.90 -2.04
C ARG A 171 8.78 -11.51 -2.44
N GLU A 172 9.03 -12.75 -2.02
CA GLU A 172 10.33 -13.37 -2.19
C GLU A 172 10.59 -13.69 -3.66
N GLU A 173 9.56 -14.13 -4.39
CA GLU A 173 9.60 -14.39 -5.82
C GLU A 173 9.88 -13.11 -6.62
N LEU A 174 9.19 -12.00 -6.30
CA LEU A 174 9.40 -10.70 -6.93
C LEU A 174 10.82 -10.15 -6.69
N ILE A 175 11.37 -10.35 -5.48
CA ILE A 175 12.74 -9.95 -5.13
C ILE A 175 13.76 -10.85 -5.85
N ASN A 176 13.55 -12.17 -5.86
CA ASN A 176 14.46 -13.14 -6.49
C ASN A 176 14.56 -12.94 -8.01
N LEU A 177 13.46 -12.53 -8.67
CA LEU A 177 13.46 -12.13 -10.08
C LEU A 177 13.99 -10.71 -10.31
N ASN A 178 14.40 -10.00 -9.26
CA ASN A 178 14.86 -8.60 -9.31
C ASN A 178 13.83 -7.69 -10.02
N LEU A 179 12.54 -7.91 -9.75
CA LEU A 179 11.43 -7.11 -10.29
C LEU A 179 11.04 -5.96 -9.38
N VAL A 180 11.27 -6.11 -8.07
CA VAL A 180 11.04 -5.10 -7.03
C VAL A 180 12.33 -4.88 -6.23
N HIS A 181 12.51 -3.70 -5.65
CA HIS A 181 13.63 -3.49 -4.73
C HIS A 181 13.41 -4.24 -3.41
N GLU A 182 12.27 -3.97 -2.77
CA GLU A 182 11.87 -4.63 -1.53
C GLU A 182 10.37 -4.40 -1.28
N ILE A 183 9.73 -5.36 -0.62
CA ILE A 183 8.37 -5.22 -0.08
C ILE A 183 8.41 -5.48 1.43
N ILE A 184 7.90 -4.56 2.22
CA ILE A 184 7.76 -4.65 3.67
C ILE A 184 6.28 -4.84 3.99
N ASP A 185 5.93 -6.02 4.50
CA ASP A 185 4.58 -6.27 5.01
C ASP A 185 4.31 -5.34 6.19
N PHE A 186 3.35 -4.44 6.03
CA PHE A 186 2.91 -3.49 7.02
C PHE A 186 2.56 -4.15 8.37
N LYS A 187 2.01 -5.37 8.35
CA LYS A 187 1.66 -6.13 9.57
C LYS A 187 2.88 -6.58 10.36
N SER A 188 4.03 -6.74 9.70
CA SER A 188 5.26 -7.20 10.32
C SER A 188 6.02 -6.10 11.07
N ILE A 189 5.63 -4.83 10.90
CA ILE A 189 6.32 -3.69 11.49
C ILE A 189 6.01 -3.60 12.99
N ASN A 190 7.03 -3.81 13.82
CA ASN A 190 6.91 -3.74 15.27
C ASN A 190 7.48 -2.42 15.80
N PHE A 191 6.63 -1.64 16.48
CA PHE A 191 6.98 -0.34 17.08
C PHE A 191 7.40 -0.42 18.57
N ASN A 192 7.35 -1.61 19.20
CA ASN A 192 7.68 -1.80 20.63
C ASN A 192 9.15 -2.22 20.86
N ALA A 193 10.08 -1.81 19.99
CA ALA A 193 11.49 -2.21 20.05
C ALA A 193 12.44 -1.08 20.46
#